data_AF-A0A4S0QU00-F1
#
_entry.id   AF-A0A4S0QU00-F1
#
_cell.length_a   1.000
_cell.length_b   1.000
_cell.length_c   1.000
_cell.angle_alpha   90.00
_cell.angle_beta   90.00
_cell.angle_gamma   90.00
#
_symmetry.space_group_name_H-M   'P 1'
#
loop_
_entity.id
_entity.type
_entity.pdbx_description
1 polymer ?
#
loop_
_entity_poly.entity_id
_entity_poly.type
_entity_poly.pdbx_seq_one_letter_code
_entity_poly.pdbx_strand_id
1 'polypeptide(L)'
;SNTNEKHAPDAIAAIVAGKHVLGEKPMAMTIAEAEAMVAAAETHKRVLGINHHLRNMATHIRLHDLVKNGELGALVAARMTFGVLLPVANRGWRTDSVTAGAGVFFDLT
;
A
#
# COMPACT_ATOMS: atom_id res chain seq x y z
N SER A 1 4.24 9.55 -4.73
CA SER A 1 3.27 9.96 -3.69
C SER A 1 2.35 11.04 -4.24
N ASN A 2 1.57 10.71 -5.27
CA ASN A 2 0.54 11.56 -5.88
C ASN A 2 -0.84 10.95 -5.57
N THR A 3 -1.86 11.24 -6.37
CA THR A 3 -3.22 10.69 -6.23
C THR A 3 -3.28 9.24 -6.74
N ASN A 4 -4.18 8.42 -6.18
CA ASN A 4 -4.11 6.95 -6.30
C ASN A 4 -4.23 6.45 -7.75
N GLU A 5 -5.02 7.12 -8.58
CA GLU A 5 -5.23 6.81 -10.00
C GLU A 5 -3.98 6.97 -10.86
N LYS A 6 -2.95 7.65 -10.34
CA LYS A 6 -1.68 7.87 -11.04
C LYS A 6 -0.60 6.87 -10.66
N HIS A 7 -0.80 6.08 -9.61
CA HIS A 7 0.21 5.15 -9.12
C HIS A 7 0.64 4.15 -10.21
N ALA A 8 -0.31 3.52 -10.89
CA ALA A 8 -0.03 2.53 -11.92
C ALA A 8 0.67 3.10 -13.17
N PRO A 9 0.12 4.13 -13.87
CA PRO A 9 0.78 4.66 -15.06
C PRO A 9 2.17 5.23 -14.76
N ASP A 10 2.35 5.92 -13.63
CA ASP A 10 3.65 6.52 -13.29
C ASP A 10 4.68 5.45 -12.88
N ALA A 11 4.26 4.43 -12.12
CA ALA A 11 5.14 3.33 -11.75
C ALA A 11 5.59 2.54 -12.97
N ILE A 12 4.66 2.20 -13.87
CA ILE A 12 4.98 1.48 -15.11
C ILE A 12 5.94 2.33 -15.98
N ALA A 13 5.67 3.62 -16.14
CA ALA A 13 6.56 4.51 -16.88
C ALA A 13 7.98 4.55 -16.29
N ALA A 14 8.11 4.65 -14.96
CA ALA A 14 9.40 4.62 -14.28
C ALA A 14 10.13 3.27 -14.45
N ILE A 15 9.40 2.15 -14.38
CA ILE A 15 9.94 0.80 -14.57
C ILE A 15 10.45 0.62 -16.00
N VAL A 16 9.66 1.03 -17.01
CA VAL A 16 10.05 0.98 -18.43
C VAL A 16 11.28 1.85 -18.69
N ALA A 17 11.42 2.98 -17.99
CA ALA A 17 12.62 3.81 -18.00
C ALA A 17 13.82 3.20 -17.22
N GLY A 18 13.74 1.94 -16.80
CA GLY A 18 14.82 1.20 -16.15
C GLY A 18 15.00 1.51 -14.67
N LYS A 19 14.02 2.12 -14.00
CA LYS A 19 14.11 2.52 -12.58
C LYS A 19 13.46 1.49 -11.66
N HIS A 20 14.02 1.36 -10.47
CA HIS A 20 13.31 0.74 -9.34
C HIS A 20 12.25 1.70 -8.83
N VAL A 21 11.14 1.16 -8.31
CA VAL A 21 10.00 1.95 -7.85
C VAL A 21 9.64 1.58 -6.42
N LEU A 22 9.52 2.60 -5.57
CA LEU A 22 8.82 2.53 -4.29
C LEU A 22 7.54 3.37 -4.42
N GLY A 23 6.40 2.71 -4.58
CA GLY A 23 5.08 3.33 -4.69
C GLY A 23 4.40 3.53 -3.34
N GLU A 24 3.46 4.48 -3.26
CA GLU A 24 2.60 4.63 -2.09
C GLU A 24 1.42 3.65 -2.13
N LYS A 25 0.80 3.41 -0.98
CA LYS A 25 -0.48 2.69 -0.91
C LYS A 25 -1.65 3.64 -1.24
N PRO A 26 -2.77 3.13 -1.78
CA PRO A 26 -2.96 1.79 -2.32
C PRO A 26 -2.12 1.60 -3.59
N MET A 27 -1.70 0.38 -3.88
CA MET A 27 -0.81 0.09 -5.02
C MET A 27 -1.34 0.59 -6.37
N ALA A 28 -2.65 0.39 -6.61
CA ALA A 28 -3.38 0.84 -7.79
C ALA A 28 -4.88 0.93 -7.47
N MET A 29 -5.69 1.37 -8.43
CA MET A 29 -7.15 1.47 -8.27
C MET A 29 -7.88 0.15 -8.60
N THR A 30 -7.25 -0.72 -9.38
CA THR A 30 -7.79 -2.03 -9.74
C THR A 30 -6.73 -3.13 -9.59
N ILE A 31 -7.18 -4.38 -9.46
CA ILE A 31 -6.30 -5.55 -9.43
C ILE A 31 -5.53 -5.66 -10.75
N ALA A 32 -6.19 -5.45 -11.89
CA ALA A 32 -5.56 -5.53 -13.21
C ALA A 32 -4.40 -4.51 -13.37
N GLU A 33 -4.56 -3.30 -12.85
CA GLU A 33 -3.48 -2.31 -12.84
C GLU A 33 -2.32 -2.73 -11.94
N ALA A 34 -2.61 -3.28 -10.75
CA ALA A 34 -1.58 -3.79 -9.86
C ALA A 34 -0.81 -4.95 -10.50
N GLU A 35 -1.50 -5.89 -11.16
CA GLU A 35 -0.89 -6.98 -11.93
C GLU A 35 0.00 -6.45 -13.06
N ALA A 36 -0.45 -5.41 -13.79
CA ALA A 36 0.33 -4.77 -14.83
C ALA A 36 1.63 -4.14 -14.29
N MET A 37 1.58 -3.51 -13.10
CA MET A 37 2.77 -2.97 -12.44
C MET A 37 3.78 -4.08 -12.09
N VAL A 38 3.30 -5.21 -11.55
CA VAL A 38 4.16 -6.37 -11.24
C VAL A 38 4.78 -6.95 -12.50
N ALA A 39 3.98 -7.20 -13.54
CA ALA A 39 4.45 -7.73 -14.81
C ALA A 39 5.50 -6.82 -15.47
N ALA A 40 5.30 -5.50 -15.41
CA ALA A 40 6.29 -4.54 -15.88
C ALA A 40 7.61 -4.66 -15.11
N ALA A 41 7.54 -4.74 -13.77
CA ALA A 41 8.71 -4.86 -12.91
C ALA A 41 9.51 -6.14 -13.19
N GLU A 42 8.83 -7.27 -13.33
CA GLU A 42 9.43 -8.56 -13.68
C GLU A 42 10.10 -8.52 -15.06
N THR A 43 9.38 -8.02 -16.07
CA THR A 43 9.87 -7.92 -17.45
C THR A 43 11.14 -7.07 -17.54
N HIS A 44 11.17 -5.92 -16.86
CA HIS A 44 12.32 -5.00 -16.87
C HIS A 44 13.35 -5.32 -15.76
N LYS A 45 13.15 -6.43 -15.03
CA LYS A 45 14.02 -6.87 -13.92
C LYS A 45 14.26 -5.78 -12.89
N ARG A 46 13.23 -4.99 -12.55
CA ARG A 46 13.30 -3.89 -11.57
C ARG A 46 12.59 -4.30 -10.28
N VAL A 47 13.09 -3.80 -9.15
CA VAL A 47 12.38 -3.89 -7.87
C VAL A 47 11.18 -2.95 -7.89
N LEU A 48 10.02 -3.47 -7.51
CA LEU A 48 8.81 -2.74 -7.19
C LEU A 48 8.44 -3.02 -5.73
N GLY A 49 8.36 -1.97 -4.92
CA GLY A 49 7.89 -2.03 -3.53
C GLY A 49 6.72 -1.09 -3.31
N ILE A 50 5.83 -1.44 -2.37
CA ILE A 50 4.71 -0.59 -1.93
C ILE A 50 4.92 -0.21 -0.48
N ASN A 51 4.77 1.08 -0.16
CA ASN A 51 5.12 1.68 1.12
C ASN A 51 4.09 1.42 2.24
N HIS A 52 3.86 0.15 2.58
CA HIS A 52 3.09 -0.24 3.77
C HIS A 52 3.94 -0.11 5.05
N HIS A 53 4.16 1.13 5.50
CA HIS A 53 5.10 1.47 6.56
C HIS A 53 4.90 0.74 7.91
N LEU A 54 3.67 0.40 8.30
CA LEU A 54 3.40 -0.25 9.60
C LEU A 54 4.14 -1.58 9.77
N ARG A 55 4.34 -2.34 8.69
CA ARG A 55 5.06 -3.63 8.74
C ARG A 55 6.54 -3.49 9.12
N ASN A 56 7.09 -2.28 9.01
CA ASN A 56 8.47 -1.95 9.38
C ASN A 56 8.58 -1.42 10.81
N MET A 57 7.47 -1.21 11.52
CA MET A 57 7.51 -0.82 12.93
C MET A 57 7.97 -1.99 13.80
N ALA A 58 8.84 -1.72 14.78
CA ALA A 58 9.34 -2.73 15.73
C ALA A 58 8.23 -3.51 16.44
N THR A 59 7.09 -2.86 16.71
CA THR A 59 5.91 -3.50 17.32
C THR A 59 5.29 -4.57 16.41
N HIS A 60 5.13 -4.28 15.11
CA HIS A 60 4.57 -5.23 14.14
C HIS A 60 5.56 -6.35 13.82
N ILE A 61 6.86 -6.04 13.77
CA ILE A 61 7.93 -7.04 13.60
C ILE A 61 7.92 -8.02 14.78
N ARG A 62 7.92 -7.50 16.04
CA ARG A 62 7.88 -8.38 17.22
C ARG A 62 6.59 -9.20 17.28
N LEU A 63 5.44 -8.61 16.93
CA LEU A 63 4.17 -9.33 16.87
C LEU A 63 4.22 -10.47 15.84
N HIS A 64 4.76 -10.20 14.65
CA HIS A 64 4.96 -11.22 13.62
C HIS A 64 5.86 -12.36 14.13
N ASP A 65 6.95 -12.04 14.82
CA ASP A 65 7.87 -13.06 15.35
C ASP A 65 7.22 -13.92 16.44
N LEU A 66 6.48 -13.30 17.36
CA LEU A 66 5.70 -14.00 18.40
C LEU A 66 4.73 -15.01 17.79
N VAL A 67 4.02 -14.61 16.73
CA VAL A 67 3.09 -15.48 15.99
C VAL A 67 3.85 -16.60 15.28
N LYS A 68 4.88 -16.24 14.49
CA LYS A 68 5.65 -17.17 13.68
C LYS A 68 6.37 -18.24 14.52
N ASN A 69 6.85 -17.87 15.70
CA ASN A 69 7.55 -18.76 16.61
C ASN A 69 6.62 -19.58 17.52
N GLY A 70 5.29 -19.38 17.42
CA GLY A 70 4.32 -20.08 18.25
C GLY A 70 4.32 -19.65 19.72
N GLU A 71 4.92 -18.51 20.06
CA GLU A 71 5.04 -18.00 21.43
C GLU A 71 3.68 -17.62 22.05
N LEU A 72 2.65 -17.44 21.22
CA LEU A 72 1.27 -17.12 21.64
C LEU A 72 0.34 -18.33 21.70
N GLY A 73 0.84 -19.54 21.40
CA GLY A 73 0.01 -20.74 21.27
C GLY A 73 -0.95 -20.68 20.07
N ALA A 74 -2.12 -21.32 20.20
CA ALA A 74 -3.13 -21.32 19.15
C ALA A 74 -3.83 -19.95 19.07
N LEU A 75 -3.73 -19.29 17.92
CA LEU A 75 -4.43 -18.03 17.68
C LEU A 75 -5.93 -18.27 17.49
N VAL A 76 -6.75 -17.51 18.21
CA VAL A 76 -8.21 -17.62 18.16
C VAL A 76 -8.84 -16.44 17.42
N ALA A 77 -8.31 -15.24 17.59
CA ALA A 77 -8.82 -14.03 16.95
C ALA A 77 -7.75 -12.96 16.81
N ALA A 78 -7.91 -12.08 15.82
CA ALA A 78 -7.19 -10.83 15.69
C ALA A 78 -8.20 -9.68 15.58
N ARG A 79 -7.90 -8.57 16.25
CA ARG A 79 -8.70 -7.34 16.18
C ARG A 79 -7.80 -6.19 15.79
N MET A 80 -8.20 -5.47 14.75
CA MET A 80 -7.51 -4.26 14.31
C MET A 80 -8.51 -3.11 14.37
N THR A 81 -8.06 -1.98 14.93
CA THR A 81 -8.84 -0.75 14.94
C THR A 81 -7.97 0.34 14.36
N PHE A 82 -8.38 0.88 13.23
CA PHE A 82 -7.72 2.00 12.60
C PHE A 82 -8.76 3.05 12.21
N GLY A 83 -9.17 3.84 13.21
CA GLY A 83 -10.12 4.92 13.07
C GLY A 83 -9.49 6.19 13.63
N VAL A 84 -9.22 7.15 12.74
CA VAL A 84 -8.59 8.43 13.09
C VAL A 84 -9.38 9.57 12.47
N LEU A 85 -9.33 10.75 13.09
CA LEU A 85 -9.92 11.94 12.51
C LEU A 85 -8.98 12.48 11.43
N LEU A 86 -9.42 12.50 10.17
CA LEU A 86 -8.66 13.12 9.08
C LEU A 86 -8.57 14.65 9.31
N PRO A 87 -7.35 15.20 9.51
CA PRO A 87 -7.17 16.64 9.71
C PRO A 87 -7.71 17.44 8.54
N VAL A 88 -8.29 18.62 8.81
CA VAL A 88 -8.92 19.46 7.77
C VAL A 88 -7.97 19.77 6.61
N ALA A 89 -6.70 20.04 6.91
CA ALA A 89 -5.67 20.33 5.91
C ALA A 89 -5.39 19.17 4.93
N ASN A 90 -5.73 17.93 5.30
CA ASN A 90 -5.53 16.74 4.47
C ASN A 90 -6.82 16.26 3.80
N ARG A 91 -7.95 16.96 4.03
CA ARG A 91 -9.20 16.76 3.30
C ARG A 91 -9.06 17.37 1.90
N GLY A 92 -9.79 16.82 0.93
CA GLY A 92 -9.62 17.13 -0.48
C GLY A 92 -9.89 15.90 -1.32
N TRP A 93 -8.99 15.52 -2.22
CA TRP A 93 -9.22 14.35 -3.10
C TRP A 93 -9.56 13.06 -2.32
N ARG A 94 -9.04 12.89 -1.10
CA ARG A 94 -9.34 11.75 -0.21
C ARG A 94 -10.80 11.64 0.23
N THR A 95 -11.53 12.76 0.23
CA THR A 95 -12.94 12.85 0.63
C THR A 95 -13.87 13.13 -0.55
N ASP A 96 -13.36 13.82 -1.58
CA ASP A 96 -14.22 14.48 -2.56
C ASP A 96 -14.18 13.83 -3.95
N SER A 97 -13.18 12.98 -4.24
CA SER A 97 -12.95 12.44 -5.58
C SER A 97 -12.84 10.92 -5.62
N VAL A 98 -13.95 10.25 -5.93
CA VAL A 98 -13.98 8.79 -6.14
C VAL A 98 -13.01 8.36 -7.24
N THR A 99 -12.88 9.16 -8.30
CA THR A 99 -11.96 8.87 -9.41
C THR A 99 -10.49 8.94 -8.99
N ALA A 100 -10.15 9.78 -8.01
CA ALA A 100 -8.81 9.82 -7.43
C ALA A 100 -8.59 8.80 -6.30
N GLY A 101 -9.60 7.95 -6.02
CA GLY A 101 -9.55 6.94 -4.97
C GLY A 101 -9.91 7.46 -3.58
N ALA A 102 -10.84 8.41 -3.49
CA ALA A 102 -11.44 8.80 -2.22
C ALA A 102 -12.05 7.61 -1.47
N GLY A 103 -12.05 7.73 -0.14
CA GLY A 103 -12.68 6.77 0.76
C GLY A 103 -11.71 6.15 1.74
N VAL A 104 -12.19 5.95 2.97
CA VAL A 104 -11.38 5.43 4.09
C VAL A 104 -10.77 4.06 3.79
N PHE A 105 -11.46 3.24 2.98
CA PHE A 105 -10.97 1.92 2.59
C PHE A 105 -9.66 2.01 1.79
N PHE A 106 -9.56 2.93 0.84
CA PHE A 106 -8.32 3.13 0.08
C PHE A 106 -7.25 3.87 0.88
N ASP A 107 -7.63 4.72 1.84
CA ASP A 107 -6.67 5.55 2.58
C ASP A 107 -6.07 4.85 3.82
N LEU A 108 -6.77 3.91 4.45
CA LEU A 108 -6.30 3.25 5.68
C LEU A 108 -5.85 1.79 5.47
N THR A 109 -5.52 1.41 4.23
CA THR A 109 -4.98 0.09 3.85
C THR A 109 -3.46 -0.03 3.95
#